data_AF-A0A7Z6XI67-F1
#
_entry.id   AF-A0A7Z6XI67-F1
#
_cell.length_a   1.000
_cell.length_b   1.000
_cell.length_c   1.000
_cell.angle_alpha   90.00
_cell.angle_beta   90.00
_cell.angle_gamma   90.00
#
_symmetry.space_group_name_H-M   'P 1'
#
loop_
_entity.id
_entity.type
_entity.pdbx_description
1 polymer ?
#
loop_
_entity_poly.entity_id
_entity_poly.type
_entity_poly.pdbx_seq_one_letter_code
_entity_poly.pdbx_strand_id
1 'polypeptide(L)'
;MRSCLDGVEIPPWDVVESLLADLAEVHGAYFAEQVSVRAAALYSASAAAHDRRPGGRQELVHRLELMIREQGRAAERLRTAGAGGVDPADPEAVAWAHDDHRRASARCAELRKRLAAVTVPHPRAGAGPERVPGPALERVPESAPERVPGFVAEPVPASELGPNPVPESAPASGGGEAPGWSRSRRPAAGSGPAPEPAPRRKKPRGARFAGLDVDDEEETAYAPSPVPALPAPPSEGGSAPRGARFGGGPAEAAEEAPAPAALPDPGAGEAVAAAVGRLVRLRAEGRSGEAHVVLCEVAAWPAPRLPVLAVALYRAGLGADWTTLLWEASSLPPAGFAAAAGALADAGRDEDCGLLLRQGVARPAAEVAEAVLALDGAGREGEARALLGAFVRVRTPQEAAELAGGGGDRVLPHLLAAAREVSVEREWDLVHALRVAGVPGV
;
A
#
# COMPACT_ATOMS: atom_id res chain seq x y z
N MET A 1 15.30 -12.16 -14.01
CA MET A 1 15.39 -10.85 -14.69
C MET A 1 14.94 -10.86 -16.13
N ARG A 2 15.37 -11.81 -16.99
CA ARG A 2 14.94 -11.87 -18.40
C ARG A 2 13.40 -11.89 -18.55
N SER A 3 12.70 -12.73 -17.78
CA SER A 3 11.23 -12.78 -17.75
C SER A 3 10.56 -11.46 -17.36
N CYS A 4 11.21 -10.61 -16.57
CA CYS A 4 10.70 -9.27 -16.23
C CYS A 4 10.88 -8.29 -17.39
N LEU A 5 12.02 -8.36 -18.08
CA LEU A 5 12.30 -7.55 -19.27
C LEU A 5 11.38 -7.93 -20.44
N ASP A 6 11.02 -9.22 -20.54
CA ASP A 6 10.09 -9.74 -21.53
C ASP A 6 8.61 -9.48 -21.17
N GLY A 7 8.34 -8.84 -20.02
CA GLY A 7 6.98 -8.52 -19.56
C GLY A 7 6.15 -9.70 -19.08
N VAL A 8 6.76 -10.88 -18.93
CA VAL A 8 6.10 -12.10 -18.44
C VAL A 8 5.88 -12.02 -16.93
N GLU A 9 6.84 -11.43 -16.22
CA GLU A 9 6.88 -11.35 -14.76
C GLU A 9 6.97 -9.90 -14.26
N ILE A 10 6.35 -9.63 -13.11
CA ILE A 10 6.50 -8.33 -12.44
C ILE A 10 7.85 -8.30 -11.70
N PRO A 11 8.73 -7.30 -11.95
CA PRO A 11 10.00 -7.20 -11.22
C PRO A 11 9.73 -6.94 -9.73
N PRO A 12 10.54 -7.45 -8.80
CA PRO A 12 10.42 -7.07 -7.39
C PRO A 12 10.56 -5.56 -7.19
N TRP A 13 9.79 -4.97 -6.28
CA TRP A 13 9.82 -3.51 -6.08
C TRP A 13 11.20 -3.00 -5.64
N ASP A 14 11.96 -3.76 -4.84
CA ASP A 14 13.32 -3.39 -4.41
C ASP A 14 14.32 -3.21 -5.58
N VAL A 15 14.06 -3.88 -6.71
CA VAL A 15 14.84 -3.71 -7.94
C VAL A 15 14.46 -2.40 -8.61
N VAL A 16 13.17 -2.05 -8.65
CA VAL A 16 12.68 -0.77 -9.16
C VAL A 16 13.23 0.39 -8.32
N GLU A 17 13.23 0.25 -6.99
CA GLU A 17 13.82 1.23 -6.06
C GLU A 17 15.31 1.44 -6.33
N SER A 18 16.05 0.38 -6.64
CA SER A 18 17.48 0.50 -6.97
C SER A 18 17.70 1.28 -8.27
N LEU A 19 16.87 1.04 -9.30
CA LEU A 19 16.92 1.81 -10.55
C LEU A 19 16.54 3.28 -10.35
N LEU A 20 15.61 3.56 -9.44
CA LEU A 20 15.23 4.92 -9.07
C LEU A 20 16.35 5.64 -8.30
N ALA A 21 17.13 4.91 -7.49
CA ALA A 21 18.32 5.44 -6.84
C ALA A 21 19.39 5.81 -7.88
N ASP A 22 19.67 4.93 -8.85
CA ASP A 22 20.58 5.23 -9.96
C ASP A 22 20.09 6.46 -10.77
N LEU A 23 18.78 6.56 -11.00
CA LEU A 23 18.17 7.70 -11.67
C LEU A 23 18.38 9.00 -10.88
N ALA A 24 18.33 8.95 -9.55
CA ALA A 24 18.58 10.10 -8.69
C ALA A 24 20.03 10.57 -8.79
N GLU A 25 21.00 9.67 -8.95
CA GLU A 25 22.42 10.02 -9.14
C GLU A 25 22.66 10.75 -10.45
N VAL A 26 21.95 10.36 -11.53
CA VAL A 26 22.15 10.91 -12.88
C VAL A 26 21.33 12.18 -13.12
N HIS A 27 20.07 12.21 -12.65
CA HIS A 27 19.09 13.26 -12.97
C HIS A 27 18.63 14.08 -11.76
N GLY A 28 19.16 13.79 -10.57
CA GLY A 28 18.82 14.47 -9.33
C GLY A 28 17.63 13.84 -8.59
N ALA A 29 17.62 14.02 -7.27
CA ALA A 29 16.65 13.40 -6.36
C ALA A 29 15.20 13.75 -6.71
N TYR A 30 14.92 15.01 -7.05
CA TYR A 30 13.55 15.43 -7.34
C TYR A 30 12.96 14.75 -8.58
N PHE A 31 13.74 14.68 -9.67
CA PHE A 31 13.30 13.99 -10.88
C PHE A 31 13.00 12.52 -10.57
N ALA A 32 13.87 11.88 -9.80
CA ALA A 32 13.65 10.50 -9.36
C ALA A 32 12.43 10.35 -8.45
N GLU A 33 12.11 11.34 -7.59
CA GLU A 33 10.87 11.33 -6.78
C GLU A 33 9.62 11.36 -7.66
N GLN A 34 9.55 12.28 -8.63
CA GLN A 34 8.41 12.31 -9.56
C GLN A 34 8.24 10.99 -10.31
N VAL A 35 9.35 10.46 -10.83
CA VAL A 35 9.34 9.19 -11.57
C VAL A 35 8.96 8.05 -10.63
N SER A 36 9.39 8.05 -9.36
CA SER A 36 9.03 7.04 -8.37
C SER A 36 7.53 6.98 -8.09
N VAL A 37 6.87 8.14 -8.01
CA VAL A 37 5.40 8.22 -7.82
C VAL A 37 4.69 7.57 -9.01
N ARG A 38 5.09 7.93 -10.22
CA ARG A 38 4.54 7.32 -11.45
C ARG A 38 4.86 5.83 -11.54
N ALA A 39 6.08 5.44 -11.19
CA ALA A 39 6.52 4.04 -11.22
C ALA A 39 5.74 3.19 -10.22
N ALA A 40 5.49 3.71 -9.00
CA ALA A 40 4.68 3.04 -7.99
C ALA A 40 3.24 2.80 -8.47
N ALA A 41 2.61 3.82 -9.09
CA ALA A 41 1.28 3.69 -9.67
C ALA A 41 1.22 2.60 -10.75
N LEU A 42 2.14 2.66 -11.72
CA LEU A 42 2.23 1.66 -12.80
C LEU A 42 2.54 0.26 -12.26
N TYR A 43 3.41 0.18 -11.26
CA TYR A 43 3.76 -1.06 -10.58
C TYR A 43 2.54 -1.70 -9.92
N SER A 44 1.83 -0.95 -9.08
CA SER A 44 0.64 -1.43 -8.37
C SER A 44 -0.44 -1.89 -9.33
N ALA A 45 -0.71 -1.14 -10.40
CA ALA A 45 -1.67 -1.52 -11.43
C ALA A 45 -1.25 -2.82 -12.15
N SER A 46 0.03 -2.93 -12.52
CA SER A 46 0.57 -4.10 -13.21
C SER A 46 0.55 -5.34 -12.32
N ALA A 47 0.96 -5.21 -11.06
CA ALA A 47 0.92 -6.28 -10.06
C ALA A 47 -0.52 -6.76 -9.83
N ALA A 48 -1.46 -5.84 -9.63
CA ALA A 48 -2.85 -6.20 -9.43
C ALA A 48 -3.48 -6.89 -10.66
N ALA A 49 -3.16 -6.44 -11.87
CA ALA A 49 -3.60 -7.12 -13.10
C ALA A 49 -2.98 -8.52 -13.23
N HIS A 50 -1.68 -8.64 -12.96
CA HIS A 50 -0.93 -9.90 -12.99
C HIS A 50 -1.49 -10.93 -12.00
N ASP A 51 -1.80 -10.49 -10.79
CA ASP A 51 -2.18 -11.35 -9.67
C ASP A 51 -3.66 -11.81 -9.73
N ARG A 52 -4.51 -11.07 -10.45
CA ARG A 52 -5.92 -11.45 -10.69
C ARG A 52 -6.12 -12.45 -11.83
N ARG A 53 -5.06 -12.82 -12.57
CA ARG A 53 -5.13 -13.84 -13.61
C ARG A 53 -5.54 -15.20 -13.01
N PRO A 54 -6.16 -16.10 -13.79
CA PRO A 54 -6.43 -17.46 -13.32
C PRO A 54 -5.15 -18.12 -12.77
N GLY A 55 -5.19 -18.62 -11.55
CA GLY A 55 -4.01 -19.19 -10.87
C GLY A 55 -3.07 -18.19 -10.21
N GLY A 56 -3.26 -16.88 -10.40
CA GLY A 56 -2.36 -15.83 -9.91
C GLY A 56 -2.21 -15.80 -8.38
N ARG A 57 -3.30 -16.08 -7.65
CA ARG A 57 -3.25 -16.22 -6.18
C ARG A 57 -2.39 -17.40 -5.75
N GLN A 58 -2.53 -18.56 -6.39
CA GLN A 58 -1.74 -19.75 -6.09
C GLN A 58 -0.26 -19.51 -6.36
N GLU A 59 0.05 -18.84 -7.48
CA GLU A 59 1.41 -18.45 -7.84
C GLU A 59 2.02 -17.47 -6.81
N LEU A 60 1.25 -16.48 -6.33
CA LEU A 60 1.69 -15.59 -5.26
C LEU A 60 2.04 -16.35 -3.96
N VAL A 61 1.19 -17.30 -3.56
CA VAL A 61 1.44 -18.14 -2.37
C VAL A 61 2.73 -18.94 -2.56
N HIS A 62 2.90 -19.58 -3.72
CA HIS A 62 4.10 -20.35 -4.04
C HIS A 62 5.38 -19.50 -3.98
N ARG A 63 5.35 -18.29 -4.56
CA ARG A 63 6.46 -17.33 -4.50
C ARG A 63 6.77 -16.88 -3.09
N LEU A 64 5.75 -16.60 -2.28
CA LEU A 64 5.93 -16.20 -0.90
C LEU A 64 6.62 -17.31 -0.09
N GLU A 65 6.22 -18.57 -0.27
CA GLU A 65 6.87 -19.71 0.38
C GLU A 65 8.34 -19.85 -0.03
N LEU A 66 8.65 -19.68 -1.32
CA LEU A 66 10.03 -19.68 -1.81
C LEU A 66 10.84 -18.53 -1.19
N MET A 67 10.26 -17.33 -1.13
CA MET A 67 10.94 -16.15 -0.60
C MET A 67 11.15 -16.21 0.92
N ILE A 68 10.22 -16.80 1.67
CA ILE A 68 10.41 -17.04 3.11
C ILE A 68 11.62 -17.97 3.35
N ARG A 69 11.79 -19.02 2.54
CA ARG A 69 12.98 -19.88 2.63
C ARG A 69 14.26 -19.10 2.32
N GLU A 70 14.23 -18.23 1.31
CA GLU A 70 15.39 -17.41 0.96
C GLU A 70 15.72 -16.38 2.04
N GLN A 71 14.72 -15.74 2.63
CA GLN A 71 14.88 -14.85 3.78
C GLN A 71 15.55 -15.56 4.95
N GLY A 72 15.18 -16.82 5.21
CA GLY A 72 15.81 -17.68 6.22
C GLY A 72 17.29 -17.95 5.91
N ARG A 73 17.64 -18.24 4.64
CA ARG A 73 19.03 -18.42 4.21
C ARG A 73 19.84 -17.13 4.33
N ALA A 74 19.27 -16.00 3.93
CA ALA A 74 19.91 -14.69 4.07
C ALA A 74 20.16 -14.34 5.54
N ALA A 75 19.21 -14.64 6.43
CA ALA A 75 19.36 -14.46 7.88
C ALA A 75 20.44 -15.38 8.48
N GLU A 76 20.59 -16.61 7.97
CA GLU A 76 21.69 -17.50 8.35
C GLU A 76 23.03 -16.93 7.88
N ARG A 77 23.15 -16.50 6.61
CA ARG A 77 24.35 -15.84 6.08
C ARG A 77 24.75 -14.64 6.93
N LEU A 78 23.80 -13.78 7.29
CA LEU A 78 24.03 -12.63 8.15
C LEU A 78 24.58 -13.01 9.53
N ARG A 79 24.01 -14.04 10.17
CA ARG A 79 24.52 -14.56 11.46
C ARG A 79 25.93 -15.11 11.33
N THR A 80 26.21 -15.89 10.28
CA THR A 80 27.56 -16.45 10.05
C THR A 80 28.61 -15.39 9.73
N ALA A 81 28.24 -14.34 8.98
CA ALA A 81 29.13 -13.22 8.67
C ALA A 81 29.50 -12.42 9.92
N GLY A 82 28.56 -12.24 10.86
CA GLY A 82 28.82 -11.55 12.13
C GLY A 82 29.53 -12.40 13.19
N ALA A 83 29.55 -13.73 13.03
CA ALA A 83 30.11 -14.69 14.00
C ALA A 83 31.56 -15.10 13.70
N GLY A 84 32.30 -14.34 12.88
CA GLY A 84 33.70 -14.59 12.57
C GLY A 84 34.51 -14.85 13.85
N GLY A 85 35.33 -15.91 13.85
CA GLY A 85 36.15 -16.35 14.97
C GLY A 85 37.27 -15.36 15.33
N VAL A 86 38.47 -15.85 15.65
CA VAL A 86 39.61 -15.04 16.17
C VAL A 86 40.04 -13.87 15.26
N ASP A 87 39.53 -13.78 14.02
CA ASP A 87 39.81 -12.72 13.04
C ASP A 87 38.55 -11.85 12.84
N PRO A 88 38.66 -10.51 12.75
CA PRO A 88 37.50 -9.65 12.56
C PRO A 88 36.80 -9.96 11.24
N ALA A 89 35.46 -9.99 11.28
CA ALA A 89 34.65 -10.24 10.11
C ALA A 89 34.95 -9.22 8.99
N ASP A 90 35.02 -9.70 7.75
CA ASP A 90 35.16 -8.86 6.57
C ASP A 90 33.97 -7.87 6.51
N PRO A 91 34.20 -6.55 6.67
CA PRO A 91 33.13 -5.56 6.74
C PRO A 91 32.31 -5.51 5.44
N GLU A 92 32.92 -5.83 4.29
CA GLU A 92 32.22 -5.87 3.00
C GLU A 92 31.25 -7.07 2.95
N ALA A 93 31.70 -8.24 3.42
CA ALA A 93 30.86 -9.43 3.50
C ALA A 93 29.68 -9.24 4.46
N VAL A 94 29.90 -8.57 5.60
CA VAL A 94 28.83 -8.23 6.56
C VAL A 94 27.83 -7.24 5.95
N ALA A 95 28.31 -6.20 5.27
CA ALA A 95 27.45 -5.23 4.59
C ALA A 95 26.58 -5.91 3.49
N TRP A 96 27.17 -6.81 2.71
CA TRP A 96 26.46 -7.57 1.69
C TRP A 96 25.38 -8.48 2.29
N ALA A 97 25.70 -9.19 3.39
CA ALA A 97 24.74 -10.05 4.07
C ALA A 97 23.57 -9.25 4.69
N HIS A 98 23.84 -8.04 5.19
CA HIS A 98 22.79 -7.13 5.66
C HIS A 98 21.88 -6.67 4.51
N ASP A 99 22.44 -6.28 3.36
CA ASP A 99 21.66 -5.85 2.21
C ASP A 99 20.79 -6.99 1.65
N ASP A 100 21.37 -8.17 1.50
CA ASP A 100 20.67 -9.37 1.02
C ASP A 100 19.48 -9.74 1.93
N HIS A 101 19.69 -9.74 3.25
CA HIS A 101 18.61 -9.96 4.21
C HIS A 101 17.53 -8.87 4.15
N ARG A 102 17.92 -7.61 3.96
CA ARG A 102 16.99 -6.49 3.80
C ARG A 102 16.12 -6.66 2.56
N ARG A 103 16.71 -7.00 1.41
CA ARG A 103 15.99 -7.23 0.15
C ARG A 103 15.05 -8.43 0.21
N ALA A 104 15.52 -9.56 0.76
CA ALA A 104 14.67 -10.74 0.95
C ALA A 104 13.46 -10.42 1.85
N SER A 105 13.68 -9.65 2.92
CA SER A 105 12.62 -9.22 3.83
C SER A 105 11.62 -8.28 3.14
N ALA A 106 12.10 -7.33 2.34
CA ALA A 106 11.26 -6.42 1.57
C ALA A 106 10.36 -7.17 0.57
N ARG A 107 10.91 -8.15 -0.16
CA ARG A 107 10.15 -9.00 -1.08
C ARG A 107 9.09 -9.84 -0.39
N CYS A 108 9.41 -10.41 0.79
CA CYS A 108 8.42 -11.11 1.61
C CYS A 108 7.27 -10.18 2.04
N ALA A 109 7.58 -8.96 2.46
CA ALA A 109 6.56 -7.97 2.84
C ALA A 109 5.67 -7.60 1.65
N GLU A 110 6.27 -7.36 0.48
CA GLU A 110 5.57 -7.04 -0.76
C GLU A 110 4.61 -8.17 -1.19
N LEU A 111 5.09 -9.42 -1.22
CA LEU A 111 4.27 -10.57 -1.59
C LEU A 111 3.10 -10.80 -0.63
N ARG A 112 3.30 -10.60 0.68
CA ARG A 112 2.22 -10.64 1.67
C ARG A 112 1.17 -9.57 1.41
N LYS A 113 1.60 -8.33 1.12
CA LYS A 113 0.69 -7.22 0.79
C LYS A 113 -0.14 -7.54 -0.46
N ARG A 114 0.50 -8.04 -1.52
CA ARG A 114 -0.18 -8.45 -2.76
C ARG A 114 -1.20 -9.58 -2.53
N LEU A 115 -0.83 -10.58 -1.72
CA LEU A 115 -1.73 -11.68 -1.36
C LEU A 115 -2.95 -11.19 -0.56
N ALA A 116 -2.76 -10.24 0.36
CA ALA A 116 -3.85 -9.61 1.10
C ALA A 116 -4.80 -8.85 0.16
N ALA A 117 -4.25 -8.08 -0.78
CA ALA A 117 -5.04 -7.31 -1.74
C ALA A 117 -5.92 -8.19 -2.66
N VAL A 118 -5.43 -9.36 -3.09
CA VAL A 118 -6.22 -10.31 -3.89
C VAL A 118 -7.32 -11.01 -3.08
N THR A 119 -7.16 -11.10 -1.75
CA THR A 119 -8.10 -11.80 -0.87
C THR A 119 -9.31 -10.93 -0.50
N VAL A 120 -9.18 -9.61 -0.56
CA VAL A 120 -10.30 -8.67 -0.36
C VAL A 120 -11.20 -8.70 -1.60
N PRO A 121 -12.51 -9.03 -1.48
CA PRO A 121 -13.42 -8.92 -2.61
C PRO A 121 -13.47 -7.46 -3.08
N HIS A 122 -12.95 -7.21 -4.28
CA HIS A 122 -13.17 -5.95 -4.96
C HIS A 122 -14.51 -6.06 -5.71
N PRO A 123 -15.43 -5.08 -5.59
CA PRO A 123 -16.59 -5.04 -6.46
C PRO A 123 -16.09 -5.02 -7.90
N ARG A 124 -16.47 -6.01 -8.71
CA ARG A 124 -16.19 -5.97 -10.15
C ARG A 124 -16.98 -4.79 -10.72
N ALA A 125 -16.28 -3.75 -11.17
CA ALA A 125 -16.87 -2.74 -12.04
C ALA A 125 -17.41 -3.47 -13.28
N GLY A 126 -18.73 -3.41 -13.49
CA GLY A 126 -19.38 -3.83 -14.74
C GLY A 126 -20.15 -5.16 -14.75
N ALA A 127 -20.24 -5.90 -13.65
CA ALA A 127 -21.18 -7.03 -13.58
C ALA A 127 -22.50 -6.56 -12.96
N GLY A 128 -23.40 -6.02 -13.78
CA GLY A 128 -24.80 -5.81 -13.38
C GLY A 128 -25.38 -7.12 -12.83
N PRO A 129 -26.28 -7.07 -11.82
CA PRO A 129 -26.84 -8.28 -11.25
C PRO A 129 -27.61 -9.03 -12.35
N GLU A 130 -27.07 -10.17 -12.78
CA GLU A 130 -27.78 -11.12 -13.61
C GLU A 130 -29.01 -11.55 -12.81
N ARG A 131 -30.16 -11.07 -13.26
CA ARG A 131 -31.45 -11.22 -12.59
C ARG A 131 -31.84 -12.69 -12.69
N VAL A 132 -31.49 -13.47 -11.69
CA VAL A 132 -32.00 -14.84 -11.54
C VAL A 132 -33.53 -14.72 -11.39
N PRO A 133 -34.34 -15.29 -12.30
CA PRO A 133 -35.79 -15.26 -12.15
C PRO A 133 -36.16 -16.19 -11.00
N GLY A 134 -36.52 -15.62 -9.85
CA GLY A 134 -37.16 -16.37 -8.78
C GLY A 134 -38.58 -16.80 -9.19
N PRO A 135 -39.07 -17.98 -8.75
CA PRO A 135 -40.39 -18.45 -9.12
C PRO A 135 -41.49 -17.55 -8.52
N ALA A 136 -42.48 -17.24 -9.35
CA ALA A 136 -43.64 -16.45 -8.99
C ALA A 136 -44.43 -17.13 -7.86
N LEU A 137 -44.53 -16.47 -6.71
CA LEU A 137 -45.53 -16.80 -5.69
C LEU A 137 -46.72 -15.86 -5.85
N GLU A 138 -47.86 -16.47 -6.14
CA GLU A 138 -49.15 -15.85 -6.33
C GLU A 138 -49.57 -15.05 -5.09
N ARG A 139 -50.09 -13.83 -5.34
CA ARG A 139 -50.77 -13.00 -4.35
C ARG A 139 -52.06 -13.68 -3.90
N VAL A 140 -52.22 -13.84 -2.60
CA VAL A 140 -53.53 -14.01 -1.94
C VAL A 140 -53.74 -12.80 -1.04
N PRO A 141 -54.88 -12.07 -1.13
CA PRO A 141 -55.21 -10.98 -0.23
C PRO A 141 -56.22 -11.41 0.85
N GLU A 142 -55.95 -11.07 2.11
CA GLU A 142 -56.86 -10.93 3.28
C GLU A 142 -56.00 -11.07 4.55
N SER A 143 -56.20 -10.43 5.69
CA SER A 143 -57.16 -9.47 6.23
C SER A 143 -56.61 -9.07 7.61
N ALA A 144 -56.83 -7.83 8.04
CA ALA A 144 -56.46 -7.37 9.39
C ALA A 144 -57.31 -8.04 10.50
N PRO A 145 -56.81 -8.07 11.75
CA PRO A 145 -57.65 -7.56 12.83
C PRO A 145 -56.91 -6.65 13.83
N GLU A 146 -57.55 -5.50 14.03
CA GLU A 146 -58.02 -4.95 15.32
C GLU A 146 -57.09 -4.78 16.54
N ARG A 147 -57.07 -3.52 17.01
CA ARG A 147 -56.54 -3.05 18.30
C ARG A 147 -57.41 -3.51 19.47
N VAL A 148 -56.78 -3.79 20.61
CA VAL A 148 -57.39 -3.68 21.95
C VAL A 148 -56.40 -2.97 22.90
N PRO A 149 -56.85 -2.14 23.86
CA PRO A 149 -56.03 -1.11 24.49
C PRO A 149 -55.51 -1.45 25.90
N GLY A 150 -54.41 -0.79 26.28
CA GLY A 150 -54.16 -0.22 27.61
C GLY A 150 -53.88 -1.15 28.80
N PHE A 151 -52.63 -1.13 29.29
CA PHE A 151 -52.37 -1.10 30.73
C PHE A 151 -51.18 -0.19 31.05
N VAL A 152 -51.40 0.71 32.01
CA VAL A 152 -50.50 1.76 32.50
C VAL A 152 -49.61 1.22 33.62
N ALA A 153 -48.44 1.83 33.75
CA ALA A 153 -47.35 1.54 34.67
C ALA A 153 -47.65 1.87 36.14
N GLU A 154 -46.84 1.30 37.06
CA GLU A 154 -46.26 1.99 38.23
C GLU A 154 -45.13 1.14 38.88
N PRO A 155 -44.22 1.75 39.69
CA PRO A 155 -42.79 1.41 39.78
C PRO A 155 -42.29 0.99 41.21
N VAL A 156 -40.96 1.05 41.41
CA VAL A 156 -40.18 1.26 42.69
C VAL A 156 -39.55 -0.02 43.33
N PRO A 157 -38.38 -0.01 44.04
CA PRO A 157 -37.35 1.03 44.27
C PRO A 157 -35.88 0.64 43.93
N ALA A 158 -35.03 1.67 43.99
CA ALA A 158 -33.58 1.63 44.09
C ALA A 158 -33.06 1.09 45.44
N SER A 159 -31.84 0.53 45.44
CA SER A 159 -30.98 0.53 46.62
C SER A 159 -29.53 0.82 46.20
N GLU A 160 -29.03 1.94 46.71
CA GLU A 160 -27.63 2.34 46.76
C GLU A 160 -26.84 1.41 47.68
N LEU A 161 -25.55 1.20 47.36
CA LEU A 161 -24.43 1.11 48.31
C LEU A 161 -23.12 1.10 47.50
N GLY A 162 -22.25 2.08 47.78
CA GLY A 162 -20.99 2.35 47.07
C GLY A 162 -19.79 1.47 47.51
N PRO A 163 -18.54 1.98 47.46
CA PRO A 163 -17.51 1.40 46.59
C PRO A 163 -16.21 0.90 47.28
N ASN A 164 -15.33 0.28 46.45
CA ASN A 164 -13.86 0.12 46.55
C ASN A 164 -13.25 -0.99 47.45
N PRO A 165 -11.95 -1.37 47.31
CA PRO A 165 -10.96 -1.17 46.22
C PRO A 165 -10.07 -2.40 45.87
N VAL A 166 -9.17 -2.17 44.90
CA VAL A 166 -7.99 -2.94 44.44
C VAL A 166 -6.97 -3.26 45.56
N PRO A 167 -6.07 -4.25 45.37
CA PRO A 167 -4.70 -4.08 45.84
C PRO A 167 -3.64 -4.39 44.79
N GLU A 168 -2.71 -3.45 44.66
CA GLU A 168 -1.35 -3.60 44.12
C GLU A 168 -0.41 -3.74 45.33
N SER A 169 0.54 -4.70 45.31
CA SER A 169 1.83 -4.65 46.04
C SER A 169 2.69 -5.89 45.76
N ALA A 170 3.88 -5.68 45.19
CA ALA A 170 5.09 -6.51 45.38
C ALA A 170 5.96 -5.84 46.47
N PRO A 171 7.22 -6.26 46.78
CA PRO A 171 7.94 -7.52 46.58
C PRO A 171 8.55 -8.07 47.91
N ALA A 172 9.16 -9.27 47.92
CA ALA A 172 10.13 -9.64 48.95
C ALA A 172 11.15 -10.70 48.48
N SER A 173 12.43 -10.35 48.66
CA SER A 173 13.63 -11.16 48.50
C SER A 173 13.77 -12.29 49.51
N GLY A 174 14.50 -13.33 49.10
CA GLY A 174 15.25 -14.28 49.94
C GLY A 174 15.86 -15.32 48.98
N GLY A 175 17.17 -15.44 48.78
CA GLY A 175 18.26 -15.38 49.75
C GLY A 175 18.63 -16.82 50.12
N GLY A 176 19.63 -17.40 49.45
CA GLY A 176 20.11 -18.77 49.70
C GLY A 176 21.33 -19.12 48.84
N GLU A 177 22.50 -19.01 49.46
CA GLU A 177 23.84 -19.19 48.92
C GLU A 177 24.24 -20.63 48.53
N ALA A 178 25.08 -20.72 47.48
CA ALA A 178 26.38 -21.42 47.30
C ALA A 178 26.83 -22.53 48.31
N PRO A 179 27.76 -23.47 47.97
CA PRO A 179 28.98 -23.32 47.14
C PRO A 179 29.20 -24.49 46.14
N GLY A 180 30.14 -24.54 45.19
CA GLY A 180 31.45 -23.90 45.00
C GLY A 180 32.47 -25.02 44.76
N TRP A 181 33.08 -25.11 43.57
CA TRP A 181 34.40 -25.72 43.42
C TRP A 181 35.14 -25.19 42.18
N SER A 182 36.32 -24.63 42.44
CA SER A 182 37.31 -24.12 41.52
C SER A 182 38.50 -25.09 41.37
N ARG A 183 39.13 -25.11 40.20
CA ARG A 183 40.54 -25.48 39.86
C ARG A 183 40.57 -25.91 38.38
N SER A 184 41.58 -25.72 37.54
CA SER A 184 42.81 -24.92 37.45
C SER A 184 43.38 -25.17 36.04
N ARG A 185 44.08 -24.19 35.45
CA ARG A 185 44.99 -24.33 34.27
C ARG A 185 46.12 -25.34 34.57
N ARG A 186 46.90 -25.97 33.66
CA ARG A 186 47.59 -25.66 32.36
C ARG A 186 48.41 -26.96 31.96
N PRO A 187 49.41 -27.03 31.03
CA PRO A 187 49.54 -26.72 29.58
C PRO A 187 50.10 -27.88 28.67
N ALA A 188 50.11 -27.63 27.34
CA ALA A 188 51.10 -27.90 26.27
C ALA A 188 51.49 -29.32 25.76
N ALA A 189 51.40 -29.50 24.43
CA ALA A 189 52.50 -29.94 23.53
C ALA A 189 52.10 -29.74 22.04
N GLY A 190 53.02 -29.23 21.20
CA GLY A 190 52.78 -28.90 19.79
C GLY A 190 53.21 -29.97 18.79
N SER A 191 52.99 -29.72 17.50
CA SER A 191 53.64 -30.38 16.34
C SER A 191 53.48 -29.53 15.07
N GLY A 192 54.50 -29.56 14.19
CA GLY A 192 54.87 -28.58 13.15
C GLY A 192 54.04 -28.48 11.85
N PRO A 193 54.50 -27.66 10.87
CA PRO A 193 53.70 -27.16 9.73
C PRO A 193 54.04 -27.78 8.35
N ALA A 194 53.10 -27.70 7.38
CA ALA A 194 53.29 -27.75 5.92
C ALA A 194 51.95 -27.49 5.16
N PRO A 195 51.92 -27.23 3.83
CA PRO A 195 52.54 -26.17 3.04
C PRO A 195 51.49 -25.24 2.33
N GLU A 196 51.94 -24.11 1.77
CA GLU A 196 51.11 -23.10 1.07
C GLU A 196 50.66 -23.52 -0.35
N PRO A 197 49.44 -23.17 -0.79
CA PRO A 197 49.04 -23.26 -2.20
C PRO A 197 49.14 -21.92 -2.97
N ALA A 198 49.51 -22.05 -4.25
CA ALA A 198 49.76 -21.00 -5.25
C ALA A 198 48.53 -20.10 -5.62
N PRO A 199 48.75 -18.89 -6.17
CA PRO A 199 47.67 -17.91 -6.38
C PRO A 199 46.73 -18.27 -7.54
N ARG A 200 45.43 -18.39 -7.24
CA ARG A 200 44.36 -18.54 -8.24
C ARG A 200 43.95 -17.17 -8.80
N ARG A 201 43.84 -17.09 -10.12
CA ARG A 201 43.36 -15.89 -10.86
C ARG A 201 41.91 -15.57 -10.48
N LYS A 202 41.62 -14.30 -10.18
CA LYS A 202 40.28 -13.83 -9.79
C LYS A 202 39.34 -13.87 -11.01
N LYS A 203 38.23 -14.63 -10.89
CA LYS A 203 37.07 -14.54 -11.79
C LYS A 203 36.39 -13.17 -11.57
N PRO A 204 35.90 -12.47 -12.61
CA PRO A 204 35.15 -11.23 -12.42
C PRO A 204 33.82 -11.54 -11.73
N ARG A 205 33.57 -10.94 -10.56
CA ARG A 205 32.27 -10.98 -9.87
C ARG A 205 31.74 -9.55 -9.79
N GLY A 206 30.53 -9.34 -10.27
CA GLY A 206 29.84 -8.05 -10.25
C GLY A 206 28.33 -8.25 -10.07
N ALA A 207 27.63 -7.19 -9.66
CA ALA A 207 26.23 -7.14 -9.17
C ALA A 207 25.14 -7.74 -10.10
N ARG A 208 25.50 -8.23 -11.28
CA ARG A 208 24.58 -8.72 -12.32
C ARG A 208 24.50 -10.25 -12.43
N PHE A 209 25.28 -11.00 -11.66
CA PHE A 209 25.42 -12.46 -11.81
C PHE A 209 25.06 -13.28 -10.56
N ALA A 210 24.41 -12.71 -9.56
CA ALA A 210 23.91 -13.47 -8.41
C ALA A 210 22.65 -14.27 -8.81
N GLY A 211 22.83 -15.57 -9.11
CA GLY A 211 21.74 -16.51 -9.42
C GLY A 211 22.05 -17.64 -10.41
N LEU A 212 23.30 -17.83 -10.83
CA LEU A 212 23.71 -18.97 -11.68
C LEU A 212 24.58 -19.91 -10.85
N ASP A 213 24.02 -21.05 -10.44
CA ASP A 213 24.83 -22.22 -10.14
C ASP A 213 25.34 -22.77 -11.47
N VAL A 214 26.66 -22.79 -11.64
CA VAL A 214 27.33 -23.46 -12.76
C VAL A 214 28.09 -24.61 -12.13
N ASP A 215 27.57 -25.83 -12.32
CA ASP A 215 28.28 -27.06 -12.02
C ASP A 215 29.50 -27.16 -12.96
N ASP A 216 30.67 -27.33 -12.37
CA ASP A 216 31.92 -27.58 -13.08
C ASP A 216 31.94 -29.06 -13.54
N GLU A 217 31.56 -29.32 -14.80
CA GLU A 217 31.92 -30.54 -15.52
C GLU A 217 32.71 -30.22 -16.80
N GLU A 218 33.92 -30.74 -16.82
CA GLU A 218 34.81 -31.08 -17.93
C GLU A 218 35.06 -30.08 -19.09
N GLU A 219 36.30 -29.63 -19.09
CA GLU A 219 37.04 -28.94 -20.13
C GLU A 219 36.97 -29.68 -21.48
N THR A 220 36.21 -29.15 -22.43
CA THR A 220 36.38 -29.44 -23.86
C THR A 220 36.59 -28.14 -24.63
N ALA A 221 37.78 -28.03 -25.24
CA ALA A 221 38.19 -26.90 -26.04
C ALA A 221 37.29 -26.71 -27.27
N TYR A 222 36.76 -25.51 -27.47
CA TYR A 222 36.14 -25.10 -28.73
C TYR A 222 36.61 -23.71 -29.16
N ALA A 223 37.10 -23.63 -30.40
CA ALA A 223 37.71 -22.47 -31.04
C ALA A 223 36.66 -21.41 -31.45
N PRO A 224 37.02 -20.11 -31.56
CA PRO A 224 36.07 -19.07 -31.93
C PRO A 224 35.81 -19.07 -33.44
N SER A 225 34.54 -19.03 -33.84
CA SER A 225 34.09 -18.79 -35.21
C SER A 225 33.12 -17.60 -35.24
N PRO A 226 33.04 -16.83 -36.34
CA PRO A 226 32.80 -15.39 -36.32
C PRO A 226 31.32 -14.99 -36.24
N VAL A 227 31.13 -13.76 -35.77
CA VAL A 227 29.86 -13.06 -35.53
C VAL A 227 29.07 -12.87 -36.85
N PRO A 228 27.79 -13.25 -36.93
CA PRO A 228 26.93 -12.84 -38.04
C PRO A 228 26.48 -11.38 -37.87
N ALA A 229 26.77 -10.56 -38.87
CA ALA A 229 26.30 -9.18 -38.97
C ALA A 229 24.78 -9.14 -39.21
N LEU A 230 24.08 -8.29 -38.44
CA LEU A 230 22.66 -7.97 -38.64
C LEU A 230 22.49 -7.08 -39.89
N PRO A 231 21.49 -7.32 -40.76
CA PRO A 231 21.18 -6.42 -41.85
C PRO A 231 20.42 -5.17 -41.36
N ALA A 232 20.75 -4.02 -41.94
CA ALA A 232 20.11 -2.72 -41.71
C ALA A 232 18.65 -2.69 -42.20
N PRO A 233 17.77 -1.85 -41.62
CA PRO A 233 16.37 -1.76 -42.03
C PRO A 233 16.22 -1.00 -43.37
N PRO A 234 15.27 -1.39 -44.25
CA PRO A 234 14.89 -0.56 -45.38
C PRO A 234 13.97 0.60 -44.96
N SER A 235 14.17 1.73 -45.63
CA SER A 235 13.37 2.94 -45.57
C SER A 235 12.08 2.84 -46.41
N GLU A 236 11.00 3.37 -45.83
CA GLU A 236 9.75 3.87 -46.45
C GLU A 236 8.81 2.94 -47.25
N GLY A 237 7.53 2.99 -46.84
CA GLY A 237 6.37 2.91 -47.74
C GLY A 237 5.85 1.51 -48.06
N GLY A 238 4.80 1.05 -47.36
CA GLY A 238 4.11 -0.18 -47.76
C GLY A 238 2.91 -0.60 -46.93
N SER A 239 1.75 -0.07 -47.28
CA SER A 239 0.43 -0.73 -47.27
C SER A 239 -0.09 -1.39 -45.97
N ALA A 240 -1.03 -0.68 -45.32
CA ALA A 240 -1.96 -1.27 -44.37
C ALA A 240 -2.86 -2.33 -45.04
N PRO A 241 -3.09 -3.51 -44.44
CA PRO A 241 -4.06 -4.47 -44.96
C PRO A 241 -5.50 -4.01 -44.64
N ARG A 242 -6.18 -3.42 -45.63
CA ARG A 242 -7.64 -3.22 -45.60
C ARG A 242 -8.34 -4.54 -45.87
N GLY A 243 -8.84 -5.17 -44.80
CA GLY A 243 -9.77 -6.30 -44.87
C GLY A 243 -11.22 -5.83 -44.84
N ALA A 244 -11.92 -5.98 -45.97
CA ALA A 244 -13.34 -5.67 -46.12
C ALA A 244 -14.21 -6.70 -45.38
N ARG A 245 -14.72 -6.32 -44.20
CA ARG A 245 -16.00 -6.78 -43.64
C ARG A 245 -16.26 -6.22 -42.24
N PHE A 246 -16.58 -4.93 -42.17
CA PHE A 246 -17.47 -4.38 -41.15
C PHE A 246 -18.28 -3.25 -41.82
N GLY A 247 -19.58 -3.49 -41.96
CA GLY A 247 -20.55 -2.53 -42.48
C GLY A 247 -20.75 -1.39 -41.48
N GLY A 248 -20.99 -0.19 -42.01
CA GLY A 248 -21.07 1.05 -41.24
C GLY A 248 -22.25 1.11 -40.26
N GLY A 249 -21.96 1.72 -39.11
CA GLY A 249 -22.92 2.38 -38.23
C GLY A 249 -22.54 3.87 -38.13
N PRO A 250 -23.49 4.76 -37.79
CA PRO A 250 -23.29 6.21 -37.87
C PRO A 250 -22.25 6.69 -36.86
N ALA A 251 -21.58 7.79 -37.21
CA ALA A 251 -20.58 8.47 -36.39
C ALA A 251 -21.23 8.97 -35.09
N GLU A 252 -21.05 8.20 -34.01
CA GLU A 252 -21.20 8.71 -32.65
C GLU A 252 -20.06 9.69 -32.35
N ALA A 253 -20.42 10.73 -31.62
CA ALA A 253 -19.60 11.87 -31.28
C ALA A 253 -18.22 11.43 -30.78
N ALA A 254 -17.19 12.17 -31.22
CA ALA A 254 -15.84 12.05 -30.72
C ALA A 254 -15.86 12.15 -29.18
N GLU A 255 -15.77 11.00 -28.54
CA GLU A 255 -15.45 10.89 -27.12
C GLU A 255 -14.09 11.56 -26.96
N GLU A 256 -14.10 12.68 -26.22
CA GLU A 256 -12.95 13.52 -25.99
C GLU A 256 -11.85 12.66 -25.36
N ALA A 257 -10.82 12.36 -26.15
CA ALA A 257 -9.69 11.57 -25.68
C ALA A 257 -9.16 12.21 -24.39
N PRO A 258 -8.86 11.43 -23.34
CA PRO A 258 -8.40 11.97 -22.07
C PRO A 258 -7.18 12.85 -22.35
N ALA A 259 -7.28 14.11 -21.92
CA ALA A 259 -6.22 15.10 -22.10
C ALA A 259 -4.88 14.50 -21.62
N PRO A 260 -3.77 14.72 -22.35
CA PRO A 260 -2.47 14.27 -21.91
C PRO A 260 -2.23 14.82 -20.50
N ALA A 261 -1.88 13.93 -19.57
CA ALA A 261 -1.56 14.25 -18.19
C ALA A 261 -0.73 15.54 -18.16
N ALA A 262 -1.27 16.57 -17.50
CA ALA A 262 -0.61 17.87 -17.40
C ALA A 262 0.85 17.66 -17.02
N LEU A 263 1.76 18.27 -17.79
CA LEU A 263 3.19 18.23 -17.49
C LEU A 263 3.39 18.60 -16.01
N PRO A 264 4.21 17.85 -15.26
CA PRO A 264 4.44 18.13 -13.85
C PRO A 264 4.91 19.58 -13.70
N ASP A 265 4.32 20.28 -12.75
CA ASP A 265 4.67 21.66 -12.44
C ASP A 265 6.19 21.79 -12.23
N PRO A 266 6.91 22.51 -13.11
CA PRO A 266 8.36 22.56 -13.08
C PRO A 266 8.89 23.20 -11.79
N GLY A 267 8.10 24.03 -11.11
CA GLY A 267 8.46 24.64 -9.82
C GLY A 267 8.13 23.78 -8.60
N ALA A 268 7.38 22.68 -8.77
CA ALA A 268 6.97 21.83 -7.65
C ALA A 268 8.17 21.19 -6.94
N GLY A 269 9.29 21.00 -7.63
CA GLY A 269 10.46 20.33 -7.05
C GLY A 269 11.32 21.16 -6.18
N GLU A 270 11.62 22.37 -6.63
CA GLU A 270 12.29 23.35 -5.79
C GLU A 270 11.46 23.65 -4.55
N ALA A 271 10.13 23.74 -4.70
CA ALA A 271 9.22 23.91 -3.57
C ALA A 271 9.28 22.74 -2.58
N VAL A 272 9.15 21.48 -3.04
CA VAL A 272 9.22 20.29 -2.18
C VAL A 272 10.59 20.18 -1.50
N ALA A 273 11.69 20.31 -2.25
CA ALA A 273 13.04 20.24 -1.71
C ALA A 273 13.29 21.34 -0.67
N ALA A 274 12.85 22.58 -0.95
CA ALA A 274 12.96 23.68 0.00
C ALA A 274 12.14 23.42 1.27
N ALA A 275 10.92 22.90 1.16
CA ALA A 275 10.09 22.58 2.33
C ALA A 275 10.71 21.48 3.20
N VAL A 276 11.18 20.38 2.59
CA VAL A 276 11.86 19.29 3.32
C VAL A 276 13.15 19.79 3.97
N GLY A 277 13.96 20.58 3.26
CA GLY A 277 15.16 21.21 3.81
C GLY A 277 14.86 22.12 5.01
N ARG A 278 13.77 22.90 4.95
CA ARG A 278 13.29 23.70 6.09
C ARG A 278 12.87 22.81 7.27
N LEU A 279 12.11 21.74 7.03
CA LEU A 279 11.66 20.82 8.08
C LEU A 279 12.84 20.14 8.78
N VAL A 280 13.79 19.59 8.02
CA VAL A 280 15.02 18.96 8.59
C VAL A 280 15.76 19.94 9.49
N ARG A 281 15.96 21.18 9.02
CA ARG A 281 16.63 22.23 9.79
C ARG A 281 15.86 22.57 11.08
N LEU A 282 14.56 22.80 10.99
CA LEU A 282 13.74 23.14 12.16
C LEU A 282 13.69 22.01 13.19
N ARG A 283 13.65 20.75 12.74
CA ARG A 283 13.71 19.58 13.61
C ARG A 283 15.06 19.45 14.30
N ALA A 284 16.17 19.69 13.58
CA ALA A 284 17.51 19.72 14.17
C ALA A 284 17.69 20.86 15.20
N GLU A 285 17.04 21.99 14.99
CA GLU A 285 17.03 23.15 15.91
C GLU A 285 16.04 22.96 17.10
N GLY A 286 15.25 21.88 17.14
CA GLY A 286 14.23 21.66 18.17
C GLY A 286 13.00 22.58 18.08
N ARG A 287 12.82 23.28 16.95
CA ARG A 287 11.78 24.30 16.74
C ARG A 287 10.48 23.67 16.23
N SER A 288 9.86 22.85 17.07
CA SER A 288 8.76 21.99 16.63
C SER A 288 7.50 22.73 16.19
N GLY A 289 7.19 23.88 16.80
CA GLY A 289 6.03 24.70 16.43
C GLY A 289 6.15 25.30 15.03
N GLU A 290 7.33 25.80 14.66
CA GLU A 290 7.56 26.35 13.32
C GLU A 290 7.57 25.27 12.25
N ALA A 291 8.09 24.09 12.56
CA ALA A 291 7.97 22.95 11.65
C ALA A 291 6.50 22.55 11.44
N HIS A 292 5.67 22.62 12.47
CA HIS A 292 4.23 22.39 12.31
C HIS A 292 3.58 23.44 11.40
N VAL A 293 3.95 24.73 11.49
CA VAL A 293 3.48 25.76 10.55
C VAL A 293 3.83 25.39 9.11
N VAL A 294 5.07 24.93 8.86
CA VAL A 294 5.46 24.45 7.52
C VAL A 294 4.60 23.27 7.08
N LEU A 295 4.23 22.34 7.98
CA LEU A 295 3.35 21.22 7.65
C LEU A 295 1.94 21.67 7.26
N CYS A 296 1.36 22.64 7.97
CA CYS A 296 0.06 23.22 7.61
C CYS A 296 0.13 23.93 6.24
N GLU A 297 1.21 24.66 5.96
CA GLU A 297 1.42 25.33 4.67
C GLU A 297 1.48 24.33 3.51
N VAL A 298 2.28 23.26 3.65
CA VAL A 298 2.42 22.26 2.58
C VAL A 298 1.18 21.37 2.42
N ALA A 299 0.39 21.17 3.47
CA ALA A 299 -0.87 20.44 3.38
C ALA A 299 -1.89 21.15 2.47
N ALA A 300 -1.86 22.49 2.43
CA ALA A 300 -2.72 23.30 1.57
C ALA A 300 -2.22 23.45 0.11
N TRP A 301 -1.08 22.83 -0.25
CA TRP A 301 -0.57 22.87 -1.61
C TRP A 301 -1.47 22.09 -2.59
N PRO A 302 -1.30 22.30 -3.91
CA PRO A 302 -1.99 21.48 -4.91
C PRO A 302 -1.78 19.98 -4.65
N ALA A 303 -2.88 19.24 -4.56
CA ALA A 303 -2.89 17.82 -4.21
C ALA A 303 -1.90 16.93 -5.00
N PRO A 304 -1.65 17.16 -6.31
CA PRO A 304 -0.67 16.35 -7.05
C PRO A 304 0.77 16.40 -6.49
N ARG A 305 1.12 17.39 -5.66
CA ARG A 305 2.43 17.46 -5.00
C ARG A 305 2.55 16.54 -3.79
N LEU A 306 1.42 16.12 -3.21
CA LEU A 306 1.36 15.36 -1.96
C LEU A 306 2.12 14.01 -2.03
N PRO A 307 1.99 13.20 -3.09
CA PRO A 307 2.74 11.94 -3.19
C PRO A 307 4.25 12.14 -3.31
N VAL A 308 4.68 13.18 -4.03
CA VAL A 308 6.11 13.53 -4.19
C VAL A 308 6.69 13.98 -2.86
N LEU A 309 5.96 14.81 -2.12
CA LEU A 309 6.34 15.26 -0.78
C LEU A 309 6.49 14.07 0.19
N ALA A 310 5.61 13.08 0.09
CA ALA A 310 5.73 11.88 0.91
C ALA A 310 7.05 11.13 0.66
N VAL A 311 7.41 10.90 -0.60
CA VAL A 311 8.69 10.24 -0.97
C VAL A 311 9.86 11.04 -0.41
N ALA A 312 9.85 12.37 -0.58
CA ALA A 312 10.90 13.25 -0.09
C ALA A 312 11.03 13.22 1.45
N LEU A 313 9.90 13.24 2.18
CA LEU A 313 9.87 13.17 3.65
C LEU A 313 10.40 11.82 4.15
N TYR A 314 9.97 10.70 3.58
CA TYR A 314 10.46 9.38 3.99
C TYR A 314 11.96 9.22 3.75
N ARG A 315 12.48 9.70 2.61
CA ARG A 315 13.91 9.68 2.34
C ARG A 315 14.70 10.53 3.34
N ALA A 316 14.14 11.66 3.77
CA ALA A 316 14.74 12.52 4.79
C ALA A 316 14.58 11.96 6.22
N GLY A 317 13.95 10.80 6.42
CA GLY A 317 13.69 10.23 7.74
C GLY A 317 12.55 10.91 8.52
N LEU A 318 11.75 11.75 7.85
CA LEU A 318 10.68 12.55 8.43
C LEU A 318 9.31 11.82 8.37
N GLY A 319 9.30 10.52 8.64
CA GLY A 319 8.07 9.70 8.59
C GLY A 319 6.99 10.14 9.59
N ALA A 320 7.39 10.69 10.74
CA ALA A 320 6.45 11.25 11.72
C ALA A 320 5.78 12.55 11.22
N ASP A 321 6.53 13.37 10.48
CA ASP A 321 6.01 14.59 9.86
C ASP A 321 5.02 14.25 8.74
N TRP A 322 5.23 13.15 8.02
CA TRP A 322 4.26 12.64 7.05
C TRP A 322 2.91 12.29 7.69
N THR A 323 2.92 11.58 8.83
CA THR A 323 1.68 11.27 9.57
C THR A 323 0.96 12.54 10.03
N THR A 324 1.72 13.54 10.49
CA THR A 324 1.17 14.84 10.89
C THR A 324 0.58 15.57 9.68
N LEU A 325 1.26 15.54 8.54
CA LEU A 325 0.79 16.15 7.31
C LEU A 325 -0.52 15.52 6.83
N LEU A 326 -0.66 14.18 6.88
CA LEU A 326 -1.92 13.51 6.55
C LEU A 326 -3.07 13.96 7.46
N TRP A 327 -2.80 14.20 8.74
CA TRP A 327 -3.78 14.76 9.67
C TRP A 327 -4.22 16.17 9.25
N GLU A 328 -3.26 17.04 8.90
CA GLU A 328 -3.57 18.38 8.38
C GLU A 328 -4.35 18.32 7.05
N ALA A 329 -3.96 17.43 6.15
CA ALA A 329 -4.67 17.20 4.88
C ALA A 329 -6.11 16.69 5.11
N SER A 330 -6.34 15.93 6.17
CA SER A 330 -7.70 15.46 6.55
C SER A 330 -8.63 16.61 6.96
N SER A 331 -8.05 17.73 7.42
CA SER A 331 -8.75 18.93 7.87
C SER A 331 -8.99 19.95 6.76
N LEU A 332 -8.54 19.69 5.52
CA LEU A 332 -8.82 20.55 4.37
C LEU A 332 -10.32 20.65 4.07
N PRO A 333 -10.78 21.73 3.41
CA PRO A 333 -12.14 21.80 2.87
C PRO A 333 -12.48 20.57 2.00
N PRO A 334 -13.76 20.19 1.86
CA PRO A 334 -14.14 18.90 1.25
C PRO A 334 -13.52 18.63 -0.12
N ALA A 335 -13.45 19.65 -0.99
CA ALA A 335 -12.81 19.56 -2.29
C ALA A 335 -11.28 19.32 -2.20
N GLY A 336 -10.59 19.99 -1.29
CA GLY A 336 -9.15 19.82 -1.07
C GLY A 336 -8.83 18.44 -0.48
N PHE A 337 -9.65 17.98 0.46
CA PHE A 337 -9.58 16.63 1.01
C PHE A 337 -9.78 15.55 -0.07
N ALA A 338 -10.82 15.68 -0.90
CA ALA A 338 -11.09 14.76 -2.00
C ALA A 338 -9.95 14.74 -3.02
N ALA A 339 -9.39 15.91 -3.35
CA ALA A 339 -8.24 16.02 -4.24
C ALA A 339 -6.98 15.35 -3.65
N ALA A 340 -6.72 15.53 -2.36
CA ALA A 340 -5.60 14.86 -1.65
C ALA A 340 -5.74 13.34 -1.66
N ALA A 341 -6.95 12.82 -1.38
CA ALA A 341 -7.23 11.39 -1.46
C ALA A 341 -7.03 10.85 -2.89
N GLY A 342 -7.56 11.55 -3.90
CA GLY A 342 -7.39 11.20 -5.31
C GLY A 342 -5.92 11.18 -5.74
N ALA A 343 -5.12 12.18 -5.33
CA ALA A 343 -3.69 12.22 -5.66
C ALA A 343 -2.90 11.07 -5.03
N LEU A 344 -3.25 10.65 -3.81
CA LEU A 344 -2.64 9.48 -3.17
C LEU A 344 -3.04 8.17 -3.87
N ALA A 345 -4.32 8.03 -4.24
CA ALA A 345 -4.81 6.87 -4.98
C ALA A 345 -4.15 6.77 -6.37
N ASP A 346 -4.04 7.87 -7.10
CA ASP A 346 -3.35 7.94 -8.40
C ASP A 346 -1.87 7.57 -8.31
N ALA A 347 -1.24 7.88 -7.18
CA ALA A 347 0.13 7.50 -6.89
C ALA A 347 0.29 6.03 -6.44
N GLY A 348 -0.80 5.26 -6.35
CA GLY A 348 -0.81 3.89 -5.83
C GLY A 348 -0.51 3.81 -4.32
N ARG A 349 -0.71 4.91 -3.58
CA ARG A 349 -0.52 5.00 -2.13
C ARG A 349 -1.83 4.70 -1.38
N ASP A 350 -2.37 3.52 -1.62
CA ASP A 350 -3.69 3.09 -1.13
C ASP A 350 -3.79 3.09 0.41
N GLU A 351 -2.69 2.79 1.11
CA GLU A 351 -2.65 2.78 2.58
C GLU A 351 -2.79 4.19 3.15
N ASP A 352 -2.06 5.15 2.60
CA ASP A 352 -2.13 6.55 3.01
C ASP A 352 -3.46 7.18 2.60
N CYS A 353 -3.95 6.88 1.40
CA CYS A 353 -5.29 7.29 0.96
C CYS A 353 -6.36 6.75 1.93
N GLY A 354 -6.31 5.44 2.24
CA GLY A 354 -7.24 4.83 3.19
C GLY A 354 -7.12 5.41 4.60
N LEU A 355 -5.92 5.78 5.06
CA LEU A 355 -5.72 6.45 6.34
C LEU A 355 -6.36 7.84 6.35
N LEU A 356 -6.11 8.64 5.32
CA LEU A 356 -6.70 9.97 5.13
C LEU A 356 -8.23 9.89 5.13
N LEU A 357 -8.81 8.94 4.37
CA LEU A 357 -10.25 8.74 4.30
C LEU A 357 -10.87 8.36 5.65
N ARG A 358 -10.20 7.50 6.43
CA ARG A 358 -10.67 7.15 7.78
C ARG A 358 -10.61 8.33 8.75
N GLN A 359 -9.59 9.18 8.65
CA GLN A 359 -9.48 10.40 9.46
C GLN A 359 -10.59 11.40 9.12
N GLY A 360 -10.96 11.51 7.84
CA GLY A 360 -12.03 12.40 7.37
C GLY A 360 -13.43 12.12 7.95
N VAL A 361 -13.66 10.96 8.58
CA VAL A 361 -14.95 10.62 9.24
C VAL A 361 -15.22 11.47 10.49
N ALA A 362 -14.20 12.13 11.05
CA ALA A 362 -14.37 13.03 12.19
C ALA A 362 -15.17 14.31 11.83
N ARG A 363 -15.30 14.62 10.54
CA ARG A 363 -16.00 15.81 10.04
C ARG A 363 -17.53 15.72 10.27
N PRO A 364 -18.24 16.86 10.27
CA PRO A 364 -19.71 16.89 10.25
C PRO A 364 -20.28 16.13 9.04
N ALA A 365 -21.46 15.53 9.18
CA ALA A 365 -22.09 14.72 8.13
C ALA A 365 -22.27 15.49 6.80
N ALA A 366 -22.59 16.79 6.87
CA ALA A 366 -22.71 17.66 5.70
C ALA A 366 -21.38 17.79 4.92
N GLU A 367 -20.26 18.00 5.63
CA GLU A 367 -18.94 18.07 4.98
C GLU A 367 -18.49 16.73 4.40
N VAL A 368 -18.86 15.61 5.04
CA VAL A 368 -18.61 14.28 4.48
C VAL A 368 -19.42 14.07 3.20
N ALA A 369 -20.69 14.50 3.15
CA ALA A 369 -21.50 14.44 1.94
C ALA A 369 -20.87 15.27 0.80
N GLU A 370 -20.39 16.48 1.08
CA GLU A 370 -19.67 17.31 0.10
C GLU A 370 -18.38 16.64 -0.40
N ALA A 371 -17.61 16.01 0.50
CA ALA A 371 -16.39 15.29 0.12
C ALA A 371 -16.69 14.07 -0.77
N VAL A 372 -17.77 13.33 -0.46
CA VAL A 372 -18.25 12.22 -1.30
C VAL A 372 -18.66 12.72 -2.68
N LEU A 373 -19.39 13.82 -2.78
CA LEU A 373 -19.78 14.41 -4.07
C LEU A 373 -18.56 14.90 -4.87
N ALA A 374 -17.55 15.46 -4.19
CA ALA A 374 -16.30 15.86 -4.84
C ALA A 374 -15.51 14.66 -5.37
N LEU A 375 -15.47 13.55 -4.64
CA LEU A 375 -14.86 12.29 -5.09
C LEU A 375 -15.64 11.69 -6.28
N ASP A 376 -16.96 11.60 -6.17
CA ASP A 376 -17.84 11.10 -7.24
C ASP A 376 -17.72 11.93 -8.52
N GLY A 377 -17.74 13.26 -8.41
CA GLY A 377 -17.53 14.18 -9.52
C GLY A 377 -16.15 14.06 -10.19
N ALA A 378 -15.16 13.52 -9.49
CA ALA A 378 -13.83 13.22 -10.01
C ALA A 378 -13.68 11.75 -10.51
N GLY A 379 -14.76 10.97 -10.57
CA GLY A 379 -14.77 9.57 -10.97
C GLY A 379 -14.14 8.62 -9.93
N ARG A 380 -14.06 9.04 -8.66
CA ARG A 380 -13.41 8.34 -7.55
C ARG A 380 -14.41 7.57 -6.70
N GLU A 381 -15.21 6.73 -7.34
CA GLU A 381 -16.27 5.96 -6.69
C GLU A 381 -15.73 5.01 -5.60
N GLY A 382 -14.53 4.46 -5.81
CA GLY A 382 -13.88 3.56 -4.85
C GLY A 382 -13.55 4.27 -3.54
N GLU A 383 -12.95 5.44 -3.64
CA GLU A 383 -12.59 6.32 -2.53
C GLU A 383 -13.83 6.87 -1.82
N ALA A 384 -14.85 7.29 -2.58
CA ALA A 384 -16.14 7.71 -2.04
C ALA A 384 -16.78 6.59 -1.21
N ARG A 385 -16.80 5.36 -1.73
CA ARG A 385 -17.33 4.18 -1.02
C ARG A 385 -16.48 3.83 0.21
N ALA A 386 -15.16 3.95 0.13
CA ALA A 386 -14.27 3.71 1.26
C ALA A 386 -14.51 4.72 2.40
N LEU A 387 -14.73 6.00 2.08
CA LEU A 387 -15.11 7.04 3.05
C LEU A 387 -16.46 6.73 3.70
N LEU A 388 -17.49 6.44 2.90
CA LEU A 388 -18.82 6.09 3.41
C LEU A 388 -18.81 4.83 4.27
N GLY A 389 -18.07 3.79 3.85
CA GLY A 389 -17.91 2.57 4.62
C GLY A 389 -17.17 2.80 5.94
N ALA A 390 -16.17 3.69 5.95
CA ALA A 390 -15.52 4.11 7.20
C ALA A 390 -16.48 4.89 8.10
N PHE A 391 -17.30 5.78 7.53
CA PHE A 391 -18.30 6.56 8.26
C PHE A 391 -19.35 5.66 8.93
N VAL A 392 -19.96 4.73 8.17
CA VAL A 392 -20.97 3.79 8.67
C VAL A 392 -20.44 2.86 9.78
N ARG A 393 -19.15 2.52 9.76
CA ARG A 393 -18.54 1.69 10.82
C ARG A 393 -18.41 2.42 12.17
N VAL A 394 -18.21 3.74 12.14
CA VAL A 394 -17.83 4.52 13.33
C VAL A 394 -18.99 5.38 13.85
N ARG A 395 -19.88 5.84 12.96
CA ARG A 395 -20.98 6.75 13.28
C ARG A 395 -22.29 6.02 13.54
N THR A 396 -23.22 6.72 14.17
CA THR A 396 -24.57 6.21 14.40
C THR A 396 -25.36 6.12 13.09
N PRO A 397 -26.36 5.22 13.00
CA PRO A 397 -27.25 5.17 11.84
C PRO A 397 -27.97 6.49 11.55
N GLN A 398 -28.26 7.28 12.59
CA GLN A 398 -28.89 8.60 12.48
C GLN A 398 -27.96 9.62 11.82
N GLU A 399 -26.71 9.73 12.28
CA GLU A 399 -25.70 10.58 11.63
C GLU A 399 -25.43 10.15 10.18
N ALA A 400 -25.50 8.84 9.89
CA ALA A 400 -25.38 8.34 8.52
C ALA A 400 -26.59 8.71 7.65
N ALA A 401 -27.80 8.73 8.21
CA ALA A 401 -29.00 9.19 7.50
C ALA A 401 -28.96 10.70 7.21
N GLU A 402 -28.39 11.52 8.11
CA GLU A 402 -28.20 12.96 7.88
C GLU A 402 -27.33 13.25 6.64
N LEU A 403 -26.35 12.39 6.37
CA LEU A 403 -25.46 12.50 5.19
C LEU A 403 -26.25 12.41 3.88
N ALA A 404 -27.28 11.55 3.82
CA ALA A 404 -28.18 11.46 2.67
C ALA A 404 -29.04 12.73 2.50
N GLY A 405 -29.40 13.40 3.59
CA GLY A 405 -30.12 14.68 3.55
C GLY A 405 -29.30 15.82 2.96
N GLY A 406 -27.99 15.88 3.25
CA GLY A 406 -27.08 16.88 2.69
C GLY A 406 -26.60 16.58 1.26
N GLY A 407 -26.48 15.30 0.90
CA GLY A 407 -25.95 14.84 -0.40
C GLY A 407 -27.00 14.55 -1.47
N GLY A 408 -28.28 14.48 -1.11
CA GLY A 408 -29.40 14.19 -2.02
C GLY A 408 -29.31 12.81 -2.71
N ASP A 409 -30.03 12.68 -3.83
CA ASP A 409 -30.20 11.41 -4.58
C ASP A 409 -28.89 10.80 -5.08
N ARG A 410 -27.80 11.58 -5.17
CA ARG A 410 -26.50 11.10 -5.62
C ARG A 410 -25.77 10.29 -4.55
N VAL A 411 -25.88 10.67 -3.28
CA VAL A 411 -25.09 10.03 -2.21
C VAL A 411 -25.78 8.77 -1.66
N LEU A 412 -27.12 8.75 -1.68
CA LEU A 412 -27.91 7.65 -1.13
C LEU A 412 -27.56 6.25 -1.70
N PRO A 413 -27.41 6.05 -3.03
CA PRO A 413 -27.03 4.75 -3.58
C PRO A 413 -25.65 4.27 -3.10
N HIS A 414 -24.66 5.17 -3.03
CA HIS A 414 -23.33 4.83 -2.56
C HIS A 414 -23.31 4.52 -1.07
N LEU A 415 -24.12 5.23 -0.27
CA LEU A 415 -24.23 5.02 1.16
C LEU A 415 -24.87 3.66 1.48
N LEU A 416 -25.95 3.27 0.78
CA LEU A 416 -26.56 1.94 0.92
C LEU A 416 -25.62 0.82 0.48
N ALA A 417 -24.90 1.00 -0.63
CA ALA A 417 -23.89 0.04 -1.08
C ALA A 417 -22.76 -0.12 -0.04
N ALA A 418 -22.25 0.99 0.50
CA ALA A 418 -21.23 0.96 1.54
C ALA A 418 -21.71 0.28 2.82
N ALA A 419 -22.95 0.54 3.27
CA ALA A 419 -23.51 -0.11 4.44
C ALA A 419 -23.64 -1.63 4.26
N ARG A 420 -24.10 -2.08 3.09
CA ARG A 420 -24.17 -3.51 2.74
C ARG A 420 -22.80 -4.19 2.74
N GLU A 421 -21.77 -3.52 2.24
CA GLU A 421 -20.39 -4.01 2.26
C GLU A 421 -19.83 -4.11 3.69
N VAL A 422 -20.30 -3.26 4.62
CA VAL A 422 -19.91 -3.35 6.03
C VAL A 422 -20.58 -4.53 6.71
N SER A 423 -21.92 -4.58 6.70
CA SER A 423 -22.70 -5.75 7.13
C SER A 423 -24.17 -5.58 6.76
N VAL A 424 -24.89 -6.71 6.68
CA VAL A 424 -26.35 -6.71 6.50
C VAL A 424 -27.04 -5.93 7.63
N GLU A 425 -26.61 -6.11 8.88
CA GLU A 425 -27.16 -5.38 10.05
C GLU A 425 -27.03 -3.86 9.89
N ARG A 426 -25.87 -3.36 9.44
CA ARG A 426 -25.66 -1.93 9.20
C ARG A 426 -26.53 -1.38 8.08
N GLU A 427 -26.79 -2.17 7.04
CA GLU A 427 -27.74 -1.81 5.98
C GLU A 427 -29.16 -1.66 6.55
N TRP A 428 -29.62 -2.60 7.37
CA TRP A 428 -30.95 -2.53 8.00
C TRP A 428 -31.11 -1.34 8.94
N ASP A 429 -30.12 -1.09 9.80
CA ASP A 429 -30.12 0.04 10.73
C ASP A 429 -30.17 1.39 9.99
N LEU A 430 -29.38 1.52 8.92
CA LEU A 430 -29.36 2.71 8.09
C LEU A 430 -30.71 2.93 7.38
N VAL A 431 -31.28 1.89 6.77
CA VAL A 431 -32.59 1.94 6.12
C VAL A 431 -33.68 2.35 7.11
N HIS A 432 -33.62 1.83 8.34
CA HIS A 432 -34.54 2.25 9.40
C HIS A 432 -34.39 3.74 9.75
N ALA A 433 -33.15 4.20 9.96
CA ALA A 433 -32.87 5.60 10.29
C ALA A 433 -33.32 6.56 9.17
N LEU A 434 -33.08 6.21 7.90
CA LEU A 434 -33.51 6.99 6.75
C LEU A 434 -35.04 7.13 6.66
N ARG A 435 -35.79 6.06 6.98
CA ARG A 435 -37.27 6.12 7.04
C ARG A 435 -37.76 7.01 8.17
N VAL A 436 -37.12 6.95 9.33
CA VAL A 436 -37.44 7.82 10.47
C VAL A 436 -37.15 9.29 10.13
N ALA A 437 -36.07 9.56 9.38
CA ALA A 437 -35.71 10.89 8.91
C ALA A 437 -36.58 11.39 7.72
N GLY A 438 -37.46 10.55 7.16
CA GLY A 438 -38.34 10.92 6.05
C GLY A 438 -37.63 11.11 4.71
N VAL A 439 -36.46 10.49 4.52
CA VAL A 439 -35.72 10.56 3.26
C VAL A 439 -36.48 9.78 2.18
N PRO A 440 -36.87 10.42 1.05
CA PRO A 440 -37.59 9.74 -0.02
C PRO A 440 -36.71 8.68 -0.72
N GLY A 441 -37.30 7.56 -1.14
CA GLY A 441 -36.62 6.54 -1.95
C GLY A 441 -35.99 5.36 -1.18
N VAL A 442 -36.41 5.09 0.06
CA VAL A 442 -35.84 4.07 0.99
C VAL A 442 -36.83 3.01 1.47
#